data_AF-A0A7C4HZ65-F1
#
_entry.id   AF-A0A7C4HZ65-F1
#
_cell.length_a   1.000
_cell.length_b   1.000
_cell.length_c   1.000
_cell.angle_alpha   90.00
_cell.angle_beta   90.00
_cell.angle_gamma   90.00
#
_symmetry.space_group_name_H-M   'P 1'
#
loop_
_entity.id
_entity.type
_entity.pdbx_description
1 polymer ?
#
loop_
_entity_poly.entity_id
_entity_poly.type
_entity_poly.pdbx_seq_one_letter_code
_entity_poly.pdbx_strand_id
1 'polypeptide(L)'
;MGYVRVKGFVGSPEKVRVEEVDFLVDMGAYYTVLPPELTEDLAIRPMARAELLTADKRKVEAYLSYAYIKIGERDGILPVAIMEAPEPCSV
;
A
#
# COMPACT_ATOMS: atom_id res chain seq x y z
N MET A 1 -19.66 -9.37 9.28
CA MET A 1 -19.22 -7.97 9.44
C MET A 1 -18.67 -7.53 8.09
N GLY A 2 -19.06 -6.35 7.60
CA GLY A 2 -18.71 -5.89 6.25
C GLY A 2 -17.31 -5.26 6.23
N TYR A 3 -16.55 -5.54 5.17
CA TYR A 3 -15.33 -4.82 4.85
C TYR A 3 -15.68 -3.62 3.97
N VAL A 4 -15.02 -2.49 4.20
CA VAL A 4 -15.16 -1.30 3.35
C VAL A 4 -14.04 -1.31 2.33
N ARG A 5 -14.40 -1.20 1.05
CA ARG A 5 -13.46 -1.00 -0.04
C ARG A 5 -13.69 0.36 -0.67
N VAL A 6 -12.62 1.01 -1.09
CA VAL A 6 -12.68 2.27 -1.84
C VAL A 6 -11.82 2.19 -3.08
N LYS A 7 -12.37 2.67 -4.21
CA LYS A 7 -11.58 2.86 -5.42
C LYS A 7 -10.61 4.01 -5.24
N GLY A 8 -9.36 3.78 -5.60
CA GLY A 8 -8.32 4.78 -5.58
C GLY A 8 -7.29 4.51 -6.66
N PHE A 9 -6.38 5.46 -6.86
CA PHE A 9 -5.24 5.29 -7.73
C PHE A 9 -3.97 5.10 -6.91
N VAL A 10 -3.09 4.24 -7.39
CA VAL A 10 -1.76 4.01 -6.83
C VAL A 10 -0.72 4.07 -7.94
N GLY A 11 0.46 4.59 -7.65
CA GLY A 11 1.53 4.66 -8.64
C GLY A 11 2.90 4.97 -8.06
N SER A 12 3.90 5.00 -8.95
CA SER A 12 5.24 5.45 -8.57
C SER A 12 5.20 6.90 -8.05
N PRO A 13 6.14 7.32 -7.17
CA PRO A 13 6.18 8.70 -6.68
C PRO A 13 6.22 9.77 -7.78
N GLU A 14 6.88 9.46 -8.90
CA GLU A 14 7.00 10.30 -10.08
C GLU A 14 5.77 10.23 -10.99
N LYS A 15 4.77 9.40 -10.65
CA LYS A 15 3.54 9.14 -11.41
C LYS A 15 3.79 8.64 -12.83
N VAL A 16 4.89 7.90 -13.04
CA VAL A 16 5.23 7.32 -14.35
C VAL A 16 4.27 6.19 -14.72
N ARG A 17 3.85 5.41 -13.71
CA ARG A 17 2.81 4.40 -13.81
C ARG A 17 1.81 4.61 -12.69
N VAL A 18 0.52 4.59 -13.03
CA VAL A 18 -0.58 4.78 -12.10
C VAL A 18 -1.71 3.84 -12.52
N GLU A 19 -2.25 3.09 -11.57
CA GLU A 19 -3.37 2.18 -11.78
C GLU A 19 -4.50 2.43 -10.79
N GLU A 20 -5.73 2.18 -11.22
CA GLU A 20 -6.90 2.17 -10.34
C GLU A 20 -6.99 0.81 -9.64
N VAL A 21 -7.10 0.83 -8.31
CA VAL A 21 -7.24 -0.37 -7.48
C VAL A 21 -8.37 -0.17 -6.46
N ASP A 22 -8.93 -1.28 -6.01
CA ASP A 22 -9.84 -1.30 -4.86
C ASP A 22 -9.00 -1.51 -3.59
N PHE A 23 -8.95 -0.51 -2.71
CA PHE A 23 -8.28 -0.61 -1.41
C PHE A 23 -9.24 -1.13 -0.35
N LEU A 24 -8.79 -2.12 0.43
CA LEU A 24 -9.40 -2.42 1.72
C LEU A 24 -9.08 -1.28 2.70
N VAL A 25 -10.09 -0.72 3.34
CA VAL A 25 -9.89 0.32 4.37
C VAL A 25 -9.65 -0.34 5.73
N ASP A 26 -8.45 -0.16 6.28
CA ASP A 26 -8.05 -0.67 7.59
C ASP A 26 -7.47 0.44 8.48
N MET A 27 -8.34 1.03 9.30
CA MET A 27 -7.96 2.05 10.28
C MET A 27 -7.06 1.52 11.41
N GLY A 28 -6.86 0.21 11.51
CA GLY A 28 -5.95 -0.42 12.47
C GLY A 28 -4.51 -0.55 11.97
N ALA A 29 -4.28 -0.36 10.66
CA ALA A 29 -2.96 -0.39 10.08
C ALA A 29 -2.20 0.93 10.31
N TYR A 30 -0.87 0.89 10.29
CA TYR A 30 -0.04 2.10 10.36
C TYR A 30 0.43 2.56 8.97
N TYR A 31 0.66 1.61 8.06
CA TYR A 31 1.05 1.87 6.69
C TYR A 31 -0.07 1.46 5.74
N THR A 32 -0.15 2.15 4.60
CA THR A 32 -0.79 1.54 3.43
C THR A 32 0.08 0.36 2.99
N VAL A 33 -0.53 -0.81 2.80
CA VAL A 33 0.15 -2.04 2.39
C VAL A 33 -0.09 -2.29 0.91
N LEU A 34 0.98 -2.50 0.15
CA LEU A 34 0.93 -2.86 -1.27
C LEU A 34 1.54 -4.26 -1.49
N PRO A 35 0.86 -5.16 -2.20
CA PRO A 35 1.43 -6.45 -2.59
C PRO A 35 2.64 -6.27 -3.52
N PRO A 36 3.68 -7.14 -3.44
CA PRO A 36 4.87 -7.02 -4.28
C PRO A 36 4.57 -6.99 -5.78
N GLU A 37 3.68 -7.86 -6.26
CA GLU A 37 3.28 -7.93 -7.68
C GLU A 37 2.80 -6.56 -8.20
N LEU A 38 1.90 -5.90 -7.44
CA LEU A 38 1.41 -4.57 -7.78
C LEU A 38 2.53 -3.52 -7.81
N THR A 39 3.50 -3.61 -6.89
CA THR A 39 4.62 -2.66 -6.84
C THR A 39 5.59 -2.83 -8.01
N GLU A 40 5.79 -4.06 -8.48
CA GLU A 40 6.62 -4.36 -9.65
C GLU A 40 5.99 -3.77 -10.91
N ASP A 41 4.69 -3.96 -11.10
CA ASP A 41 3.93 -3.42 -12.24
C ASP A 41 3.97 -1.89 -12.27
N LEU A 42 3.89 -1.24 -11.10
CA LEU A 42 3.93 0.21 -10.95
C LEU A 42 5.35 0.79 -10.88
N ALA A 43 6.39 -0.05 -10.96
CA ALA A 43 7.79 0.35 -10.80
C ALA A 43 8.11 1.07 -9.47
N ILE A 44 7.37 0.73 -8.39
CA ILE A 44 7.65 1.19 -7.02
C ILE A 44 8.75 0.31 -6.45
N ARG A 45 9.90 0.91 -6.11
CA ARG A 45 11.06 0.16 -5.63
C ARG A 45 11.15 0.16 -4.10
N PRO A 46 11.50 -0.97 -3.47
CA PRO A 46 11.90 -1.01 -2.07
C PRO A 46 13.01 0.00 -1.74
N MET A 47 12.90 0.73 -0.63
CA MET A 47 13.91 1.69 -0.17
C MET A 47 14.58 1.29 1.15
N ALA A 48 13.83 0.65 2.06
CA ALA A 48 14.35 0.18 3.33
C ALA A 48 13.70 -1.16 3.70
N ARG A 49 14.34 -1.92 4.58
CA ARG A 49 13.74 -3.10 5.24
C ARG A 49 13.25 -2.71 6.62
N ALA A 50 12.14 -3.30 7.04
CA ALA A 50 11.58 -3.16 8.37
C ALA A 50 10.96 -4.46 8.86
N GLU A 51 11.00 -4.70 10.17
CA GLU A 51 10.20 -5.73 10.83
C GLU A 51 8.88 -5.10 11.29
N LEU A 52 7.74 -5.62 10.82
CA LEU A 52 6.41 -5.13 11.16
C LEU A 52 5.65 -6.17 12.00
N LEU A 53 4.83 -5.69 12.93
CA LEU A 53 3.91 -6.52 13.71
C LEU A 53 2.54 -6.55 13.02
N THR A 54 2.09 -7.72 12.60
CA THR A 54 0.77 -7.92 11.98
C THR A 54 -0.33 -8.07 13.02
N ALA A 55 -1.59 -7.95 12.58
CA ALA A 55 -2.77 -8.06 13.45
C ALA A 55 -2.86 -9.40 14.21
N ASP A 56 -2.32 -10.48 13.63
CA ASP A 56 -2.21 -11.81 14.25
C ASP A 56 -0.92 -11.99 15.10
N LYS A 57 -0.25 -10.89 15.44
CA LYS A 57 0.94 -10.80 16.30
C LYS A 57 2.19 -11.48 15.74
N ARG A 58 2.25 -11.74 14.43
CA ARG A 58 3.48 -12.19 13.79
C ARG A 58 4.40 -11.02 13.50
N LYS A 59 5.70 -11.25 13.59
CA LYS A 59 6.73 -10.35 13.08
C LYS A 59 7.06 -10.78 11.67
N VAL A 60 6.92 -9.88 10.72
CA VAL A 60 7.19 -10.13 9.30
C VAL A 60 8.19 -9.12 8.78
N GLU A 61 9.09 -9.56 7.91
CA GLU A 61 9.92 -8.64 7.14
C GLU A 61 9.08 -7.99 6.05
N ALA A 62 9.17 -6.67 5.95
CA ALA A 62 8.54 -5.88 4.91
C ALA A 62 9.57 -4.89 4.33
N TYR A 63 9.29 -4.39 3.14
CA TYR A 63 10.02 -3.26 2.60
C TYR A 63 9.22 -1.98 2.80
N LEU A 64 9.90 -0.87 3.04
CA LEU A 64 9.30 0.46 3.04
C LEU A 64 9.67 1.20 1.77
N SER A 65 8.74 1.99 1.26
CA SER A 65 8.94 2.88 0.11
C SER A 65 7.98 4.07 0.18
N TYR A 66 7.89 4.83 -0.90
CA TYR A 66 6.88 5.86 -1.12
C TYR A 66 6.07 5.52 -2.37
N ALA A 67 4.78 5.85 -2.35
CA ALA A 67 3.90 5.71 -3.51
C ALA A 67 3.02 6.95 -3.67
N TYR A 68 2.67 7.26 -4.91
CA TYR A 68 1.56 8.13 -5.20
C TYR A 68 0.25 7.41 -4.85
N ILE A 69 -0.61 8.06 -4.07
CA ILE A 69 -1.96 7.56 -3.76
C ILE A 69 -2.97 8.69 -3.99
N LYS A 70 -4.10 8.36 -4.63
CA LYS A 70 -5.26 9.24 -4.75
C LYS A 70 -6.54 8.50 -4.38
N ILE A 71 -7.31 9.06 -3.45
CA ILE A 71 -8.63 8.56 -3.06
C ILE A 71 -9.60 9.73 -3.09
N GLY A 72 -10.62 9.66 -3.97
CA GLY A 72 -11.49 10.79 -4.29
C GLY A 72 -10.68 12.00 -4.79
N GLU A 73 -10.90 13.15 -4.17
CA GLU A 73 -10.23 14.41 -4.52
C GLU A 73 -8.89 14.65 -3.80
N ARG A 74 -8.47 13.72 -2.93
CA ARG A 74 -7.23 13.86 -2.15
C ARG A 74 -6.14 12.98 -2.74
N ASP A 75 -4.97 13.56 -2.94
CA ASP A 75 -3.79 12.82 -3.39
C ASP A 75 -2.50 13.25 -2.68
N GLY A 76 -1.49 12.39 -2.74
CA GLY A 76 -0.21 12.65 -2.10
C GLY A 76 0.82 11.55 -2.34
N ILE A 77 2.07 11.84 -1.95
CA ILE A 77 3.14 10.84 -1.87
C ILE A 77 3.23 10.38 -0.42
N LEU A 78 2.86 9.13 -0.17
CA LEU A 78 2.75 8.58 1.18
C LEU A 78 3.74 7.43 1.38
N PRO A 79 4.26 7.24 2.61
CA PRO A 79 5.04 6.05 2.92
C PRO A 79 4.15 4.81 2.85
N VAL A 80 4.67 3.76 2.22
CA VAL A 80 3.98 2.48 2.06
C VAL A 80 4.84 1.33 2.55
N ALA A 81 4.18 0.27 3.00
CA ALA A 81 4.81 -1.01 3.27
C ALA A 81 4.53 -1.97 2.10
N ILE A 82 5.57 -2.66 1.64
CA ILE A 82 5.51 -3.66 0.59
C ILE A 82 5.71 -5.03 1.25
N MET A 83 4.66 -5.84 1.25
CA MET A 83 4.65 -7.18 1.81
C MET A 83 3.46 -7.98 1.26
N GLU A 84 3.52 -9.31 1.39
CA GLU A 84 2.44 -10.20 0.98
C GLU A 84 1.11 -9.82 1.62
N ALA A 85 0.12 -9.52 0.78
CA ALA A 85 -1.25 -9.21 1.18
C ALA A 85 -2.23 -9.65 0.07
N PRO A 86 -3.44 -10.12 0.41
CA PRO A 86 -4.43 -10.54 -0.60
C PRO A 86 -4.92 -9.41 -1.50
N GLU A 87 -4.93 -8.19 -0.99
CA GLU A 87 -5.34 -6.98 -1.70
C GLU A 87 -4.63 -5.76 -1.09
N PRO A 88 -4.50 -4.64 -1.82
CA PRO A 88 -3.98 -3.39 -1.29
C PRO A 88 -4.82 -2.89 -0.11
N CYS A 89 -4.17 -2.40 0.93
CA CYS A 89 -4.84 -1.94 2.14
C CYS A 89 -4.47 -0.47 2.42
N SER A 90 -5.47 0.40 2.57
CA SER A 90 -5.28 1.82 2.91
C SER A 90 -5.62 2.10 4.36
N VAL A 91 -4.89 3.04 4.96
CA VAL A 91 -5.17 3.60 6.31
C VAL A 91 -6.19 4.72 6.30
#